data_AF-A0A9D8NK23-F1
#
_entry.id   AF-A0A9D8NK23-F1
#
_cell.length_a   1.000
_cell.length_b   1.000
_cell.length_c   1.000
_cell.angle_alpha   90.00
_cell.angle_beta   90.00
_cell.angle_gamma   90.00
#
_symmetry.space_group_name_H-M   'P 1'
#
loop_
_entity.id
_entity.type
_entity.pdbx_description
1 polymer ?
#
loop_
_entity_poly.entity_id
_entity_poly.type
_entity_poly.pdbx_seq_one_letter_code
_entity_poly.pdbx_strand_id
1 'polypeptide(L)'
;MSWSKVSHKKYGEDLEADILDLVERLKSKRYKAMDIRRVCMPKADGGKRQLGILILEDKIVQKAVSKILSAPPVSFVVINTIFRIKHFAVGYFFKKEAVI
;
A
#
# COMPACT_ATOMS: atom_id res chain seq x y z
N MET A 1 6.58 -17.76 -9.01
CA MET A 1 6.49 -16.40 -8.44
C MET A 1 6.66 -15.39 -9.57
N SER A 2 5.56 -14.89 -10.15
CA SER A 2 5.60 -13.93 -11.25
C SER A 2 5.55 -12.52 -10.66
N TRP A 3 6.63 -11.74 -10.82
CA TRP A 3 6.64 -10.33 -10.50
C TRP A 3 5.86 -9.61 -11.61
N SER A 4 4.67 -9.09 -11.32
CA SER A 4 3.87 -8.34 -12.29
C SER A 4 4.63 -7.07 -12.70
N LYS A 5 5.42 -7.20 -13.77
CA LYS A 5 6.20 -6.13 -14.39
C LYS A 5 5.30 -5.29 -15.30
N VAL A 6 4.17 -4.83 -14.77
CA VAL A 6 3.25 -3.96 -15.51
C VAL A 6 3.80 -2.54 -15.43
N SER A 7 4.08 -1.95 -16.58
CA SER A 7 4.51 -0.54 -16.64
C SER A 7 3.32 0.38 -16.42
N HIS A 8 3.55 1.60 -15.92
CA HIS A 8 2.47 2.60 -15.75
C HIS A 8 1.73 2.88 -17.06
N LYS A 9 2.42 2.83 -18.21
CA LYS A 9 1.78 3.01 -19.52
C LYS A 9 0.80 1.88 -19.81
N LYS A 10 1.21 0.63 -19.56
CA LYS A 10 0.38 -0.54 -19.83
C LYS A 10 -0.84 -0.62 -18.91
N TYR A 11 -0.67 -0.31 -17.62
CA TYR A 11 -1.78 -0.23 -16.66
C TYR A 11 -2.76 0.92 -16.98
N GLY A 12 -2.28 1.96 -17.66
CA GLY A 12 -3.12 3.09 -18.07
C GLY A 12 -3.98 2.81 -19.30
N GLU A 13 -3.79 1.69 -20.00
CA GLU A 13 -4.58 1.36 -21.19
C GLU A 13 -6.02 0.99 -20.83
N ASP A 14 -6.21 0.20 -19.78
CA ASP A 14 -7.53 -0.25 -19.29
C ASP A 14 -7.75 0.17 -17.82
N LEU A 15 -7.45 1.44 -17.52
CA LEU A 15 -7.40 1.96 -16.15
C LEU A 15 -8.69 1.70 -15.35
N GLU A 16 -9.86 1.90 -15.95
CA GLU A 16 -11.14 1.68 -15.25
C GLU A 16 -11.35 0.22 -14.88
N ALA A 17 -11.09 -0.70 -15.81
CA ALA A 17 -11.24 -2.14 -15.57
C ALA A 17 -10.27 -2.62 -14.50
N ASP A 18 -9.00 -2.21 -14.57
CA ASP A 18 -7.96 -2.59 -13.61
C ASP A 18 -8.28 -2.07 -12.19
N ILE A 19 -8.79 -0.85 -12.07
CA ILE A 19 -9.19 -0.28 -10.78
C ILE A 19 -10.44 -0.96 -10.22
N LEU A 20 -11.43 -1.27 -11.06
CA LEU A 20 -12.64 -1.97 -10.63
C LEU A 20 -12.31 -3.38 -10.11
N ASP A 21 -11.47 -4.12 -10.83
CA ASP A 21 -10.98 -5.43 -10.40
C ASP A 21 -10.20 -5.33 -9.07
N LEU A 22 -9.31 -4.35 -8.94
CA LEU A 22 -8.58 -4.11 -7.69
C LEU A 22 -9.53 -3.84 -6.52
N VAL A 23 -10.54 -3.00 -6.72
CA VAL A 23 -11.56 -2.71 -5.69
C VAL A 23 -12.36 -3.96 -5.34
N GLU A 24 -12.73 -4.78 -6.31
CA GLU A 24 -13.44 -6.03 -6.06
C GLU A 24 -12.57 -7.02 -5.25
N ARG A 25 -11.29 -7.16 -5.60
CA ARG A 25 -10.32 -7.98 -4.84
C ARG A 25 -10.13 -7.48 -3.42
N LEU A 26 -10.13 -6.17 -3.19
CA LEU A 26 -10.06 -5.59 -1.86
C LEU A 26 -11.32 -5.86 -1.04
N LYS A 27 -12.51 -5.61 -1.60
CA LYS A 27 -13.81 -5.87 -0.94
C LYS A 27 -13.99 -7.34 -0.60
N SER A 28 -13.58 -8.23 -1.51
CA SER A 28 -13.66 -9.69 -1.32
C SER A 28 -12.53 -10.27 -0.46
N LYS A 29 -11.60 -9.43 0.03
CA LYS A 29 -10.43 -9.83 0.84
C LYS A 29 -9.50 -10.83 0.13
N ARG A 30 -9.53 -10.86 -1.21
CA ARG A 30 -8.67 -11.70 -2.06
C ARG A 30 -7.41 -10.97 -2.50
N TYR A 31 -7.35 -9.65 -2.32
CA TYR A 31 -6.15 -8.86 -2.61
C TYR A 31 -4.98 -9.29 -1.70
N LYS A 32 -3.86 -9.65 -2.33
CA LYS A 32 -2.62 -10.00 -1.65
C LYS A 32 -1.53 -9.05 -2.14
N ALA A 33 -0.95 -8.29 -1.20
CA ALA A 33 0.19 -7.44 -1.49
C ALA A 33 1.35 -8.28 -2.06
N MET A 34 2.02 -7.74 -3.07
CA MET A 34 3.11 -8.43 -3.74
C MET A 34 4.44 -8.15 -3.04
N ASP A 35 5.43 -8.99 -3.32
CA ASP A 35 6.76 -8.80 -2.75
C ASP A 35 7.37 -7.45 -3.20
N ILE A 36 8.12 -6.82 -2.31
CA ILE A 36 8.79 -5.54 -2.58
C ILE A 36 10.08 -5.80 -3.36
N ARG A 37 10.22 -5.18 -4.54
CA ARG A 37 11.44 -5.28 -5.32
C ARG A 37 12.55 -4.43 -4.68
N ARG A 38 13.60 -5.06 -4.17
CA ARG A 38 14.76 -4.35 -3.61
C ARG A 38 15.71 -3.92 -4.71
N VAL A 39 16.02 -2.63 -4.77
CA VAL A 39 17.00 -2.04 -5.69
C VAL A 39 18.05 -1.30 -4.89
N CYS A 40 19.30 -1.49 -5.26
CA CYS A 40 20.43 -0.83 -4.63
C CYS A 40 20.88 0.34 -5.49
N MET A 41 20.77 1.57 -4.98
CA MET A 41 21.29 2.76 -5.65
C MET A 41 22.63 3.18 -5.02
N PRO A 42 23.67 3.43 -5.83
CA PRO A 42 24.92 3.97 -5.32
C PRO A 42 24.71 5.42 -4.87
N LYS A 43 25.36 5.79 -3.78
CA LYS A 43 25.50 7.19 -3.35
C LYS A 43 26.84 7.74 -3.84
N ALA A 44 26.96 9.07 -3.88
CA ALA A 44 28.20 9.77 -4.26
C ALA A 44 29.37 9.54 -3.29
N ASP A 45 29.07 9.22 -2.02
CA ASP A 45 30.03 8.93 -0.94
C ASP A 45 30.51 7.46 -0.92
N GLY A 46 30.14 6.66 -1.92
CA GLY A 46 30.47 5.23 -2.00
C GLY A 46 29.51 4.30 -1.23
N GLY A 47 28.55 4.87 -0.50
CA GLY A 47 27.50 4.10 0.18
C GLY A 47 26.44 3.54 -0.78
N LYS A 48 25.61 2.62 -0.28
CA LYS A 48 24.48 2.03 -1.01
C LYS A 48 23.16 2.39 -0.33
N ARG A 49 22.22 3.00 -1.04
CA ARG A 49 20.83 3.19 -0.57
C ARG A 49 19.98 2.05 -1.09
N GLN A 50 19.51 1.21 -0.18
CA GLN A 50 18.52 0.19 -0.51
C GLN A 50 17.15 0.86 -0.65
N LEU A 51 16.49 0.65 -1.78
CA LEU A 51 15.13 1.09 -2.05
C LEU A 51 14.21 -0.11 -2.22
N GLY A 52 13.05 -0.03 -1.59
CA GLY A 52 11.95 -0.95 -1.84
C GLY A 52 11.01 -0.36 -2.88
N ILE A 53 10.99 -0.95 -4.08
CA ILE A 53 10.08 -0.55 -5.16
C ILE A 53 8.86 -1.47 -5.11
N LEU A 54 7.71 -0.87 -4.79
CA LEU A 54 6.41 -1.52 -4.83
C LEU A 54 5.85 -1.55 -6.25
N ILE A 55 4.96 -2.51 -6.51
CA ILE A 55 4.15 -2.53 -7.72
C ILE A 55 3.13 -1.38 -7.72
N LEU A 56 2.56 -1.10 -8.89
CA LEU A 56 1.67 0.05 -9.06
C LEU A 56 0.40 -0.05 -8.21
N GLU A 57 -0.27 -1.21 -8.22
CA GLU A 57 -1.48 -1.45 -7.41
C GLU A 57 -1.20 -1.23 -5.91
N ASP A 58 -0.11 -1.79 -5.39
CA ASP A 58 0.27 -1.63 -3.98
C ASP A 58 0.53 -0.16 -3.62
N LYS A 59 1.11 0.63 -4.53
CA LYS A 59 1.27 2.09 -4.32
C LYS A 59 -0.09 2.80 -4.26
N ILE A 60 -1.04 2.41 -5.11
CA ILE A 60 -2.40 2.97 -5.14
C ILE A 60 -3.10 2.64 -3.80
N VAL A 61 -3.07 1.38 -3.38
CA VAL A 61 -3.68 0.93 -2.13
C VAL A 61 -3.05 1.63 -0.92
N GLN A 62 -1.72 1.72 -0.85
CA GLN A 62 -1.04 2.42 0.25
C GLN A 62 -1.41 3.90 0.31
N LYS A 63 -1.48 4.58 -0.85
CA LYS A 63 -1.86 6.00 -0.90
C LYS A 63 -3.32 6.21 -0.53
N ALA A 64 -4.22 5.33 -0.95
CA ALA A 64 -5.63 5.36 -0.56
C ALA A 64 -5.78 5.19 0.95
N VAL A 65 -5.13 4.18 1.53
CA VAL A 65 -5.15 3.94 2.99
C VAL A 65 -4.55 5.11 3.75
N SER A 66 -3.41 5.66 3.30
CA SER A 66 -2.81 6.83 3.93
C SER A 66 -3.74 8.03 3.92
N LYS A 67 -4.42 8.32 2.81
CA LYS A 67 -5.36 9.44 2.71
C LYS A 67 -6.54 9.28 3.67
N ILE A 68 -7.03 8.05 3.82
CA ILE A 68 -8.12 7.72 4.74
C ILE A 68 -7.66 7.87 6.20
N LEU A 69 -6.48 7.38 6.55
CA LEU A 69 -5.94 7.47 7.92
C LEU A 69 -5.54 8.89 8.31
N SER A 70 -5.15 9.72 7.35
CA SER A 70 -4.87 11.15 7.56
C SER A 70 -6.14 12.01 7.57
N ALA A 71 -7.32 11.45 7.31
CA ALA A 71 -8.58 12.19 7.38
C ALA A 71 -9.05 12.34 8.84
N PRO A 72 -9.85 13.36 9.16
CA PRO A 72 -10.40 13.54 10.50
C PRO A 72 -11.26 12.34 10.95
N PRO A 73 -11.34 12.09 12.27
CA PRO A 73 -11.81 10.82 12.89
C PRO A 73 -13.25 10.40 12.56
N VAL A 74 -14.07 11.28 11.99
CA VAL A 74 -15.42 10.97 11.48
C VAL A 74 -15.44 9.94 10.32
N SER A 75 -14.29 9.61 9.74
CA SER A 75 -14.14 8.65 8.64
C SER A 75 -13.86 7.20 9.09
N PHE A 76 -13.61 6.99 10.39
CA PHE A 76 -13.06 5.73 10.92
C PHE A 76 -14.03 4.53 10.82
N VAL A 77 -15.35 4.79 10.76
CA VAL A 77 -16.39 3.75 10.73
C VAL A 77 -16.42 2.98 9.40
N VAL A 78 -16.07 3.62 8.28
CA VAL A 78 -16.14 3.01 6.93
C VAL A 78 -15.01 1.99 6.69
N ILE A 79 -13.92 2.08 7.45
CA ILE A 79 -12.69 1.31 7.24
C ILE A 79 -12.84 -0.13 7.77
N ASN A 80 -13.54 -0.30 8.90
CA ASN A 80 -13.65 -1.61 9.58
C ASN A 80 -14.38 -2.65 8.72
N THR A 81 -15.26 -2.22 7.82
CA THR A 81 -16.01 -3.08 6.90
C THR A 81 -15.21 -3.55 5.68
N ILE A 82 -14.25 -2.77 5.19
CA ILE A 82 -13.53 -3.05 3.93
C ILE A 82 -12.10 -3.54 4.17
N PHE A 83 -11.41 -2.97 5.16
CA PHE A 83 -10.02 -3.27 5.49
C PHE A 83 -9.92 -3.73 6.96
N ARG A 84 -10.48 -4.91 7.28
CA ARG A 84 -10.11 -5.59 8.52
C ARG A 84 -8.73 -6.24 8.36
N ILE A 85 -7.71 -5.38 8.21
CA ILE A 85 -6.30 -5.73 8.34
C ILE A 85 -6.17 -6.33 9.74
N LYS A 86 -5.85 -7.62 9.85
CA LYS A 86 -5.47 -8.21 11.14
C LYS A 86 -4.38 -7.32 11.72
N HIS A 87 -4.67 -6.75 12.88
CA HIS A 87 -3.77 -5.94 13.70
C HIS A 87 -2.31 -6.41 13.58
N PHE A 88 -1.44 -5.58 13.03
CA PHE A 88 -0.02 -5.70 13.35
C PHE A 88 0.75 -4.37 13.44
N ALA A 89 0.23 -3.23 12.97
CA ALA A 89 0.97 -1.96 13.06
C ALA A 89 0.24 -0.82 13.79
N VAL A 90 -1.09 -0.76 13.74
CA VAL A 90 -1.83 0.39 14.33
C VAL A 90 -1.90 0.33 15.86
N GLY A 91 -1.83 -0.86 16.47
CA GLY A 91 -1.78 -1.01 17.92
C GLY A 91 -0.45 -0.56 18.57
N TYR A 92 0.64 -0.50 17.80
CA TYR A 92 1.95 -0.08 18.31
C TYR A 92 2.12 1.44 18.35
N PHE A 93 1.36 2.18 17.55
CA PHE A 93 1.50 3.64 17.45
C PHE A 93 0.83 4.35 18.64
N PHE A 94 -0.31 3.86 19.11
CA PHE A 94 -1.07 4.51 20.20
C PHE A 94 -0.56 4.19 21.62
N LYS A 95 0.34 3.21 21.78
CA LYS A 95 0.88 2.82 23.10
C LYS A 95 2.13 3.60 23.52
N LYS A 96 2.67 4.48 22.65
CA LYS A 96 3.87 5.29 22.94
C LYS A 96 3.61 6.76 23.27
N GLU A 97 2.39 7.27 23.12
CA GLU A 97 2.00 8.65 23.50
C GLU A 97 1.18 8.69 24.80
N ALA A 98 1.45 7.77 25.73
CA ALA A 98 0.84 7.76 27.06
C ALA A 98 1.89 7.52 28.16
N VAL A 99 3.08 8.12 28.02
CA VAL A 99 4.01 8.41 29.12
C VAL A 99 4.86 9.61 28.69
N ILE A 100 4.30 10.82 28.73
CA ILE A 100 4.93 12.07 29.23
C ILE A 100 3.79 12.94 29.75
#